data_AF-C1K4P8-F1
#
_entry.id   AF-C1K4P8-F1
#
_cell.length_a   1.000
_cell.length_b   1.000
_cell.length_c   1.000
_cell.angle_alpha   90.00
_cell.angle_beta   90.00
_cell.angle_gamma   90.00
#
_symmetry.space_group_name_H-M   'P 1'
#
loop_
_entity.id
_entity.type
_entity.pdbx_description
1 polymer ?
#
loop_
_entity_poly.entity_id
_entity_poly.type
_entity_poly.pdbx_seq_one_letter_code
_entity_poly.pdbx_strand_id
1 'polypeptide(L)'
;MGLEIKTNPKIVYGEAGYVLEDVPHLTDYMPDLPTYPNPLQDNPAYSVVKQYFVNRDDTVAQKIVVHKTSPRGTHFRRAGPRQRVYFESDEVHACIVTCGGLCPGLNTVIREIVCGLSHMYGVTKILGIEGGYRGFYARNTISLTPKTVNDIHKRGGTILGTSRGGHDTSKIVDSIQDRGITRSIIIGGEGLKRGPP
;
A
#
# COMPACT_ATOMS: atom_id res chain seq x y z
N MET A 1 23.45 15.31 0.16
CA MET A 1 24.13 14.04 0.50
C MET A 1 23.04 13.12 1.05
N GLY A 2 22.39 12.34 0.18
CA GLY A 2 21.27 11.49 0.60
C GLY A 2 21.83 10.23 1.25
N LEU A 3 21.46 9.97 2.50
CA LEU A 3 21.65 8.64 3.07
C LEU A 3 20.77 7.68 2.26
N GLU A 4 21.38 6.84 1.43
CA GLU A 4 20.76 5.60 0.99
C GLU A 4 20.58 4.73 2.24
N ILE A 5 19.39 4.78 2.83
CA ILE A 5 18.98 3.78 3.81
C ILE A 5 18.76 2.49 3.01
N LYS A 6 19.81 1.67 2.91
CA LYS A 6 19.65 0.26 2.51
C LYS A 6 18.78 -0.38 3.58
N THR A 7 17.49 -0.54 3.30
CA THR A 7 16.62 -1.39 4.11
C THR A 7 17.16 -2.81 3.97
N ASN A 8 17.85 -3.29 5.01
CA ASN A 8 18.28 -4.68 5.04
C ASN A 8 17.03 -5.57 4.98
N PRO A 9 17.01 -6.59 4.11
CA PRO A 9 15.87 -7.49 4.01
C PRO A 9 15.64 -8.20 5.35
N LYS A 10 14.37 -8.29 5.78
CA LYS A 10 13.98 -8.98 7.00
C LYS A 10 13.94 -10.48 6.72
N ILE A 11 15.04 -11.17 7.00
CA ILE A 11 15.18 -12.60 6.70
C ILE A 11 14.87 -13.43 7.95
N VAL A 12 13.97 -14.41 7.81
CA VAL A 12 13.67 -15.40 8.85
C VAL A 12 13.98 -16.80 8.34
N TYR A 13 14.79 -17.56 9.08
CA TYR A 13 15.15 -18.93 8.73
C TYR A 13 14.24 -19.93 9.44
N GLY A 14 13.89 -21.01 8.75
CA GLY A 14 13.11 -22.12 9.28
C GLY A 14 13.70 -23.47 8.89
N GLU A 15 12.98 -24.53 9.25
CA GLU A 15 13.42 -25.91 9.01
C GLU A 15 13.52 -26.27 7.51
N ALA A 16 14.30 -27.31 7.21
CA ALA A 16 14.46 -27.84 5.85
C ALA A 16 14.90 -26.79 4.80
N GLY A 17 15.73 -25.82 5.22
CA GLY A 17 16.23 -24.76 4.35
C GLY A 17 15.15 -23.76 3.93
N TYR A 18 14.12 -23.58 4.75
CA TYR A 18 13.13 -22.52 4.58
C TYR A 18 13.72 -21.16 4.89
N VAL A 19 13.51 -20.20 3.99
CA VAL A 19 13.93 -18.80 4.15
C VAL A 19 12.74 -17.92 3.82
N LEU A 20 12.28 -17.12 4.77
CA LEU A 20 11.28 -16.07 4.53
C LEU A 20 12.01 -14.75 4.33
N GLU A 21 11.92 -14.22 3.11
CA GLU A 21 12.25 -12.82 2.82
C GLU A 21 11.00 -11.97 3.10
N ASP A 22 10.91 -11.44 4.32
CA ASP A 22 9.78 -10.67 4.78
C ASP A 22 9.93 -9.17 4.45
N VAL A 23 8.81 -8.46 4.53
CA VAL A 23 8.77 -7.00 4.39
C VAL A 23 8.83 -6.33 5.77
N PRO A 24 9.35 -5.09 5.86
CA PRO A 24 9.19 -4.29 7.06
C PRO A 24 7.70 -4.10 7.39
N HIS A 25 7.36 -4.27 8.67
CA HIS A 25 6.01 -4.03 9.19
C HIS A 25 6.00 -2.75 10.01
N LEU A 26 4.86 -2.07 10.11
CA LEU A 26 4.74 -0.88 10.95
C LEU A 26 5.11 -1.18 12.42
N THR A 27 4.78 -2.38 12.90
CA THR A 27 5.13 -2.86 14.24
C THR A 27 6.63 -3.00 14.48
N ASP A 28 7.45 -3.03 13.42
CA ASP A 28 8.91 -3.03 13.56
C ASP A 28 9.44 -1.64 14.01
N TYR A 29 8.66 -0.58 13.78
CA TYR A 29 8.98 0.80 14.20
C TYR A 29 8.12 1.27 15.38
N MET A 30 6.94 0.67 15.57
CA MET A 30 5.97 1.01 16.62
C MET A 30 5.44 -0.28 17.26
N PRO A 31 6.15 -0.85 18.27
CA PRO A 31 5.87 -2.20 18.77
C PRO A 31 4.52 -2.30 19.50
N ASP A 32 4.07 -1.24 20.16
CA ASP A 32 2.87 -1.24 21.01
C ASP A 32 1.61 -0.76 20.28
N LEU A 33 1.54 -0.99 18.96
CA LEU A 33 0.41 -0.54 18.17
C LEU A 33 -0.87 -1.34 18.52
N PRO A 34 -1.99 -0.69 18.88
CA PRO A 34 -3.24 -1.39 19.08
C PRO A 34 -3.72 -2.05 17.79
N THR A 35 -4.57 -3.05 17.94
CA THR A 35 -5.22 -3.72 16.81
C THR A 35 -6.72 -3.76 17.01
N TYR A 36 -7.45 -3.69 15.91
CA TYR A 36 -8.91 -3.65 15.87
C TYR A 36 -9.45 -4.79 15.00
N PRO A 37 -10.67 -5.28 15.23
CA PRO A 37 -11.34 -6.18 14.30
C PRO A 37 -11.43 -5.57 12.91
N ASN A 38 -11.15 -6.35 11.87
CA ASN A 38 -11.28 -5.88 10.49
C ASN A 38 -12.77 -5.65 10.13
N PRO A 39 -13.18 -4.47 9.63
CA PRO A 39 -14.56 -4.18 9.24
C PRO A 39 -15.17 -5.17 8.23
N LEU A 40 -14.31 -5.87 7.47
CA LEU A 40 -14.74 -6.93 6.54
C LEU A 40 -15.43 -8.12 7.22
N GLN A 41 -15.24 -8.32 8.52
CA GLN A 41 -15.90 -9.39 9.26
C GLN A 41 -17.42 -9.16 9.36
N ASP A 42 -17.84 -7.91 9.47
CA ASP A 42 -19.24 -7.53 9.67
C ASP A 42 -19.88 -6.97 8.39
N ASN A 43 -19.08 -6.70 7.35
CA ASN A 43 -19.57 -6.14 6.11
C ASN A 43 -20.52 -7.12 5.38
N PRO A 44 -21.79 -6.77 5.12
CA PRO A 44 -22.78 -7.68 4.55
C PRO A 44 -22.39 -8.31 3.21
N ALA A 45 -21.58 -7.61 2.40
CA ALA A 45 -21.11 -8.12 1.12
C ALA A 45 -19.99 -9.16 1.24
N TYR A 46 -19.32 -9.23 2.40
CA TYR A 46 -18.12 -10.05 2.62
C TYR A 46 -18.24 -10.99 3.85
N SER A 47 -19.22 -10.82 4.73
CA SER A 47 -19.38 -11.67 5.92
C SER A 47 -19.96 -13.06 5.60
N VAL A 48 -20.56 -13.24 4.42
CA VAL A 48 -21.27 -14.47 4.02
C VAL A 48 -20.32 -15.62 3.69
N VAL A 49 -19.07 -15.36 3.31
CA VAL A 49 -18.07 -16.40 2.98
C VAL A 49 -17.00 -16.46 4.07
N LYS A 50 -16.89 -17.61 4.75
CA LYS A 50 -16.03 -17.80 5.94
C LYS A 50 -14.51 -17.71 5.69
N GLN A 51 -14.05 -17.50 4.46
CA GLN A 51 -12.66 -17.80 4.04
C GLN A 51 -11.93 -16.63 3.35
N TYR A 52 -12.18 -15.38 3.72
CA TYR A 52 -11.50 -14.22 3.11
C TYR A 52 -10.11 -13.91 3.68
N PHE A 53 -9.90 -14.16 4.97
CA PHE A 53 -8.66 -13.73 5.64
C PHE A 53 -7.51 -14.69 5.39
N VAL A 54 -6.33 -14.14 5.15
CA VAL A 54 -5.09 -14.93 5.03
C VAL A 54 -4.38 -14.97 6.38
N ASN A 55 -3.75 -16.10 6.71
CA ASN A 55 -3.05 -16.21 7.99
C ASN A 55 -1.77 -15.37 7.99
N ARG A 56 -1.28 -15.06 9.20
CA ARG A 56 0.00 -14.38 9.36
C ARG A 56 1.15 -15.20 8.78
N ASP A 57 1.08 -16.52 8.89
CA ASP A 57 2.16 -17.43 8.47
C ASP A 57 1.98 -17.98 7.06
N ASP A 58 0.94 -17.53 6.33
CA ASP A 58 0.76 -17.86 4.92
C ASP A 58 1.93 -17.28 4.10
N THR A 59 2.68 -18.16 3.45
CA THR A 59 3.79 -17.78 2.57
C THR A 59 3.67 -18.42 1.19
N VAL A 60 4.19 -17.71 0.19
CA VAL A 60 4.22 -18.13 -1.22
C VAL A 60 5.66 -18.44 -1.58
N ALA A 61 5.91 -19.64 -2.09
CA ALA A 61 7.25 -20.06 -2.49
C ALA A 61 7.74 -19.27 -3.71
N GLN A 62 9.00 -18.83 -3.70
CA GLN A 62 9.65 -18.24 -4.87
C GLN A 62 9.82 -19.28 -5.98
N LYS A 63 10.16 -20.52 -5.61
CA LYS A 63 10.33 -21.64 -6.52
C LYS A 63 9.36 -22.76 -6.18
N ILE A 64 8.42 -23.02 -7.08
CA ILE A 64 7.37 -24.05 -6.88
C ILE A 64 7.89 -25.45 -7.22
N VAL A 65 8.83 -25.55 -8.17
CA VAL A 65 9.40 -26.84 -8.60
C VAL A 65 10.61 -27.17 -7.74
N VAL A 66 10.47 -28.16 -6.86
CA VAL A 66 11.52 -28.66 -5.95
C VAL A 66 11.60 -30.18 -6.00
N HIS A 67 12.78 -30.74 -5.70
CA HIS A 67 12.94 -32.20 -5.55
C HIS A 67 12.77 -32.62 -4.09
N LYS A 68 12.48 -33.90 -3.85
CA LYS A 68 12.20 -34.48 -2.52
C LYS A 68 13.25 -34.13 -1.44
N THR A 69 14.52 -34.00 -1.83
CA THR A 69 15.65 -33.75 -0.93
C THR A 69 16.19 -32.32 -1.01
N SER A 70 15.61 -31.47 -1.88
CA SER A 70 16.05 -30.08 -2.02
C SER A 70 15.56 -29.24 -0.83
N PRO A 71 16.32 -28.20 -0.43
CA PRO A 71 15.83 -27.23 0.53
C PRO A 71 14.56 -26.54 0.01
N ARG A 72 13.67 -26.13 0.92
CA ARG A 72 12.44 -25.39 0.57
C ARG A 72 12.73 -24.06 -0.12
N GLY A 73 13.84 -23.42 0.24
CA GLY A 73 14.31 -22.18 -0.38
C GLY A 73 13.56 -20.95 0.10
N THR A 74 13.56 -19.91 -0.74
CA THR A 74 12.97 -18.61 -0.41
C THR A 74 11.45 -18.59 -0.57
N HIS A 75 10.78 -17.98 0.40
CA HIS A 75 9.36 -17.73 0.47
C HIS A 75 9.09 -16.25 0.73
N PHE A 76 7.95 -15.76 0.26
CA PHE A 76 7.45 -14.41 0.50
C PHE A 76 6.13 -14.45 1.27
N ARG A 77 5.85 -13.40 2.06
CA ARG A 77 4.59 -13.30 2.78
C ARG A 77 3.41 -13.10 1.83
N ARG A 78 2.32 -13.86 2.01
CA ARG A 78 1.11 -13.75 1.19
C ARG A 78 0.35 -12.45 1.49
N ALA A 79 0.06 -11.66 0.46
CA ALA A 79 -0.81 -10.48 0.57
C ALA A 79 -2.28 -10.90 0.72
N GLY A 80 -3.07 -10.10 1.44
CA GLY A 80 -4.50 -10.36 1.63
C GLY A 80 -5.05 -9.69 2.90
N PRO A 81 -6.38 -9.64 3.06
CA PRO A 81 -6.99 -9.06 4.25
C PRO A 81 -6.61 -9.89 5.48
N ARG A 82 -6.37 -9.22 6.61
CA ARG A 82 -6.10 -9.84 7.91
C ARG A 82 -7.32 -9.71 8.82
N GLN A 83 -7.51 -10.66 9.73
CA GLN A 83 -8.62 -10.61 10.70
C GLN A 83 -8.57 -9.34 11.57
N ARG A 84 -7.36 -8.82 11.83
CA ARG A 84 -7.16 -7.59 12.59
C ARG A 84 -6.45 -6.53 11.74
N VAL A 85 -6.82 -5.28 11.96
CA VAL A 85 -6.22 -4.10 11.33
C VAL A 85 -5.60 -3.21 12.42
N TYR A 86 -4.73 -2.29 12.01
CA TYR A 86 -3.97 -1.42 12.93
C TYR A 86 -4.60 -0.03 13.13
N PHE A 87 -5.61 0.32 12.32
CA PHE A 87 -6.24 1.64 12.29
C PHE A 87 -7.73 1.45 12.15
N GLU A 88 -8.50 2.25 12.87
CA GLU A 88 -9.93 2.38 12.66
C GLU A 88 -10.22 3.26 11.43
N SER A 89 -11.42 3.11 10.85
CA SER A 89 -11.79 3.74 9.59
C SER A 89 -11.72 5.28 9.60
N ASP A 90 -12.00 5.88 10.75
CA ASP A 90 -12.05 7.32 11.00
C ASP A 90 -10.67 7.94 11.30
N GLU A 91 -9.73 7.13 11.80
CA GLU A 91 -8.31 7.45 11.96
C GLU A 91 -7.55 7.47 10.62
N VAL A 92 -8.09 6.80 9.60
CA VAL A 92 -7.45 6.75 8.28
C VAL A 92 -7.73 8.03 7.50
N HIS A 93 -6.65 8.74 7.19
CA HIS A 93 -6.59 9.78 6.19
C HIS A 93 -5.60 9.34 5.11
N ALA A 94 -6.15 8.85 4.00
CA ALA A 94 -5.36 8.27 2.93
C ALA A 94 -5.03 9.31 1.86
N CYS A 95 -3.80 9.27 1.33
CA CYS A 95 -3.41 9.98 0.13
C CYS A 95 -2.97 8.99 -0.95
N ILE A 96 -3.32 9.29 -2.20
CA ILE A 96 -2.96 8.51 -3.39
C ILE A 96 -2.17 9.43 -4.31
N VAL A 97 -1.03 8.96 -4.81
CA VAL A 97 -0.19 9.71 -5.75
C VAL A 97 0.31 8.80 -6.85
N THR A 98 0.27 9.27 -8.09
CA THR A 98 0.84 8.57 -9.25
C THR A 98 2.16 9.20 -9.68
N CYS A 99 3.23 8.41 -9.75
CA CYS A 99 4.59 8.85 -10.05
C CYS A 99 5.21 8.07 -11.23
N GLY A 100 6.04 8.73 -12.02
CA GLY A 100 6.79 8.10 -13.12
C GLY A 100 6.08 8.16 -14.48
N GLY A 101 6.34 7.15 -15.31
CA GLY A 101 5.74 7.04 -16.65
C GLY A 101 4.26 6.64 -16.60
N LEU A 102 3.50 7.05 -17.62
CA LEU A 102 2.12 6.60 -17.78
C LEU A 102 2.09 5.12 -18.18
N CYS A 103 1.20 4.36 -17.55
CA CYS A 103 0.93 2.97 -17.85
C CYS A 103 -0.60 2.79 -17.98
N PRO A 104 -1.10 1.93 -18.88
CA PRO A 104 -2.51 1.56 -18.89
C PRO A 104 -2.98 1.05 -17.51
N GLY A 105 -4.16 1.48 -17.06
CA GLY A 105 -4.78 0.98 -15.84
C GLY A 105 -4.51 1.80 -14.57
N LEU A 106 -3.72 2.89 -14.60
CA LEU A 106 -3.50 3.75 -13.42
C LEU A 106 -4.82 4.28 -12.83
N ASN A 107 -5.74 4.74 -13.68
CA ASN A 107 -7.08 5.15 -13.25
C ASN A 107 -7.89 4.01 -12.64
N THR A 108 -7.76 2.79 -13.16
CA THR A 108 -8.40 1.60 -12.58
C THR A 108 -7.87 1.35 -11.17
N VAL A 109 -6.55 1.39 -10.99
CA VAL A 109 -5.92 1.22 -9.66
C VAL A 109 -6.41 2.30 -8.69
N ILE A 110 -6.41 3.58 -9.09
CA ILE A 110 -6.94 4.67 -8.24
C ILE A 110 -8.39 4.40 -7.85
N ARG A 111 -9.23 4.02 -8.82
CA ARG A 111 -10.65 3.71 -8.56
C ARG A 111 -10.81 2.57 -7.56
N GLU A 112 -10.16 1.44 -7.78
CA GLU A 112 -10.31 0.26 -6.91
C GLU A 112 -9.79 0.53 -5.50
N ILE A 113 -8.73 1.33 -5.35
CA ILE A 113 -8.24 1.72 -4.03
C ILE A 113 -9.25 2.63 -3.32
N VAL A 114 -9.80 3.63 -4.00
CA VAL A 114 -10.81 4.54 -3.41
C VAL A 114 -12.08 3.77 -3.04
N CYS A 115 -12.58 2.91 -3.94
CA CYS A 115 -13.75 2.06 -3.67
C CYS A 115 -13.49 1.07 -2.55
N GLY A 116 -12.30 0.44 -2.50
CA GLY A 116 -11.93 -0.49 -1.43
C GLY A 116 -11.86 0.22 -0.08
N LEU A 117 -11.12 1.32 0.02
CA LEU A 117 -11.04 2.12 1.24
C LEU A 117 -12.42 2.58 1.73
N SER A 118 -13.27 3.06 0.82
CA SER A 118 -14.59 3.59 1.19
C SER A 118 -15.62 2.49 1.49
N HIS A 119 -15.84 1.54 0.58
CA HIS A 119 -16.90 0.54 0.73
C HIS A 119 -16.52 -0.65 1.62
N MET A 120 -15.26 -1.05 1.63
CA MET A 120 -14.81 -2.21 2.42
C MET A 120 -14.35 -1.81 3.82
N TYR A 121 -13.66 -0.67 3.92
CA TYR A 121 -13.03 -0.22 5.16
C TYR A 121 -13.64 1.05 5.75
N GLY A 122 -14.72 1.60 5.19
CA GLY A 122 -15.44 2.75 5.76
C GLY A 122 -14.65 4.07 5.80
N VAL A 123 -13.52 4.15 5.09
CA VAL A 123 -12.66 5.34 5.08
C VAL A 123 -13.32 6.46 4.29
N THR A 124 -13.45 7.63 4.92
CA THR A 124 -14.12 8.80 4.34
C THR A 124 -13.15 9.88 3.87
N LYS A 125 -11.94 9.93 4.41
CA LYS A 125 -10.91 10.94 4.09
C LYS A 125 -9.88 10.37 3.12
N ILE A 126 -10.09 10.59 1.82
CA ILE A 126 -9.18 10.14 0.77
C ILE A 126 -8.82 11.32 -0.14
N LEU A 127 -7.52 11.57 -0.30
CA LEU A 127 -6.95 12.63 -1.13
C LEU A 127 -6.15 12.06 -2.29
N GLY A 128 -6.21 12.73 -3.43
CA GLY A 128 -5.30 12.53 -4.55
C GLY A 128 -4.28 13.67 -4.61
N ILE A 129 -2.99 13.35 -4.72
CA ILE A 129 -1.92 14.34 -4.91
C ILE A 129 -1.69 14.53 -6.40
N GLU A 130 -1.78 15.76 -6.88
CA GLU A 130 -1.67 16.06 -8.31
C GLU A 130 -0.23 16.22 -8.78
N GLY A 131 0.11 15.68 -9.96
CA GLY A 131 1.40 15.89 -10.60
C GLY A 131 2.57 15.19 -9.92
N GLY A 132 2.35 13.99 -9.37
CA GLY A 132 3.37 13.19 -8.71
C GLY A 132 3.92 13.84 -7.44
N TYR A 133 5.21 13.65 -7.15
CA TYR A 133 5.82 14.19 -5.93
C TYR A 133 5.79 15.72 -5.83
N ARG A 134 5.69 16.42 -6.97
CA ARG A 134 5.60 17.89 -7.00
C ARG A 134 4.30 18.41 -6.37
N GLY A 135 3.24 17.60 -6.37
CA GLY A 135 1.97 17.96 -5.74
C GLY A 135 2.06 18.16 -4.25
N PHE A 136 2.97 17.44 -3.57
CA PHE A 136 3.21 17.64 -2.15
C PHE A 136 3.73 19.06 -1.84
N TYR A 137 4.53 19.64 -2.74
CA TYR A 137 5.08 21.00 -2.57
C TYR A 137 4.07 22.09 -2.90
N ALA A 138 3.34 21.91 -4.02
CA ALA A 138 2.37 22.89 -4.51
C ALA A 138 1.08 22.92 -3.68
N ARG A 139 0.93 21.95 -2.78
CA ARG A 139 -0.28 21.67 -2.02
C ARG A 139 -1.53 21.35 -2.88
N ASN A 140 -1.34 20.97 -4.13
CA ASN A 140 -2.41 20.63 -5.05
C ASN A 140 -2.97 19.23 -4.76
N THR A 141 -4.22 19.19 -4.30
CA THR A 141 -4.90 17.92 -3.99
C THR A 141 -6.35 17.93 -4.41
N ILE A 142 -6.83 16.77 -4.82
CA ILE A 142 -8.24 16.54 -5.13
C ILE A 142 -8.87 15.60 -4.10
N SER A 143 -10.12 15.84 -3.74
CA SER A 143 -10.87 14.89 -2.89
C SER A 143 -11.33 13.70 -3.73
N LEU A 144 -11.00 12.50 -3.25
CA LEU A 144 -11.36 11.25 -3.91
C LEU A 144 -12.49 10.57 -3.14
N THR A 145 -13.59 10.31 -3.83
CA THR A 145 -14.77 9.60 -3.33
C THR A 145 -15.19 8.59 -4.39
N PRO A 146 -15.95 7.53 -4.05
CA PRO A 146 -16.48 6.58 -5.04
C PRO A 146 -17.20 7.27 -6.21
N LYS A 147 -17.86 8.40 -5.93
CA LYS A 147 -18.52 9.23 -6.93
C LYS A 147 -17.53 9.96 -7.84
N THR A 148 -16.46 10.56 -7.30
CA THR A 148 -15.50 11.33 -8.11
C THR A 148 -14.58 10.42 -8.95
N VAL A 149 -14.34 9.18 -8.50
CA VAL A 149 -13.61 8.17 -9.28
C VAL A 149 -14.53 7.31 -10.15
N ASN A 150 -15.81 7.63 -10.23
CA ASN A 150 -16.69 6.89 -11.11
C ASN A 150 -16.24 7.06 -12.58
N ASP A 151 -16.29 5.98 -13.35
CA ASP A 151 -15.92 5.95 -14.78
C ASP A 151 -14.48 6.33 -15.17
N ILE A 152 -13.59 6.70 -14.24
CA ILE A 152 -12.22 7.08 -14.58
C ILE A 152 -11.42 5.94 -15.22
N HIS A 153 -11.78 4.68 -14.92
CA HIS A 153 -11.20 3.47 -15.51
C HIS A 153 -11.40 3.39 -17.04
N LYS A 154 -12.38 4.12 -17.59
CA LYS A 154 -12.63 4.23 -19.04
C LYS A 154 -11.67 5.21 -19.72
N ARG A 155 -10.94 6.03 -18.95
CA ARG A 155 -10.04 7.07 -19.45
C ARG A 155 -8.58 6.60 -19.39
N GLY A 156 -7.82 6.89 -20.44
CA GLY A 156 -6.37 6.70 -20.46
C GLY A 156 -5.63 7.63 -19.49
N GLY A 157 -4.40 7.28 -19.16
CA GLY A 157 -3.54 8.07 -18.27
C GLY A 157 -3.92 7.95 -16.78
N THR A 158 -3.72 9.04 -16.05
CA THR A 158 -4.09 9.17 -14.62
C THR A 158 -4.83 10.50 -14.41
N ILE A 159 -5.94 10.50 -13.67
CA ILE A 159 -6.66 11.73 -13.27
C ILE A 159 -5.84 12.62 -12.35
N LEU A 160 -4.83 12.07 -11.67
CA LEU A 160 -3.94 12.82 -10.77
C LEU A 160 -2.77 13.44 -11.53
N GLY A 161 -2.56 13.08 -12.80
CA GLY A 161 -1.30 13.40 -13.49
C GLY A 161 -0.10 12.69 -12.87
N THR A 162 1.07 12.84 -13.49
CA THR A 162 2.31 12.21 -13.02
C THR A 162 3.50 13.13 -13.29
N SER A 163 4.56 12.96 -12.51
CA SER A 163 5.85 13.60 -12.76
C SER A 163 7.00 12.60 -12.71
N ARG A 164 8.10 12.93 -13.38
CA ARG A 164 9.38 12.22 -13.28
C ARG A 164 10.39 13.09 -12.54
N GLY A 165 11.26 12.44 -11.77
CA GLY A 165 12.41 13.07 -11.10
C GLY A 165 12.07 13.88 -9.84
N GLY A 166 13.11 14.14 -9.04
CA GLY A 166 13.13 15.11 -7.94
C GLY A 166 12.09 14.89 -6.85
N HIS A 167 12.43 14.10 -5.83
CA HIS A 167 11.71 14.12 -4.56
C HIS A 167 12.60 14.76 -3.48
N ASP A 168 12.00 15.65 -2.70
CA ASP A 168 12.57 16.28 -1.53
C ASP A 168 11.84 15.68 -0.34
N THR A 169 12.47 14.69 0.29
CA THR A 169 11.86 13.89 1.36
C THR A 169 11.34 14.76 2.49
N SER A 170 12.09 15.77 2.92
CA SER A 170 11.68 16.65 4.00
C SER A 170 10.37 17.36 3.65
N LYS A 171 10.26 17.94 2.45
CA LYS A 171 9.03 18.62 2.03
C LYS A 171 7.84 17.68 1.86
N ILE A 172 8.07 16.43 1.47
CA ILE A 172 6.99 15.43 1.37
C ILE A 172 6.50 15.06 2.77
N VAL A 173 7.42 14.81 3.70
CA VAL A 173 7.10 14.49 5.09
C VAL A 173 6.37 15.66 5.75
N ASP A 174 6.85 16.89 5.60
CA ASP A 174 6.19 18.10 6.10
C ASP A 174 4.77 18.21 5.54
N SER A 175 4.58 17.97 4.23
CA SER A 175 3.25 18.00 3.60
C SER A 175 2.32 16.90 4.11
N ILE A 176 2.84 15.71 4.39
CA ILE A 176 2.10 14.59 4.99
C ILE A 176 1.65 14.95 6.41
N GLN A 177 2.56 15.51 7.22
CA GLN A 177 2.31 15.93 8.60
C GLN A 177 1.30 17.09 8.66
N ASP A 178 1.51 18.15 7.88
CA ASP A 178 0.62 19.32 7.82
C ASP A 178 -0.82 18.96 7.45
N ARG A 179 -1.00 17.91 6.65
CA ARG A 179 -2.32 17.43 6.20
C ARG A 179 -2.92 16.38 7.12
N GLY A 180 -2.18 15.92 8.13
CA GLY A 180 -2.58 14.79 8.97
C GLY A 180 -2.85 13.53 8.16
N ILE A 181 -2.05 13.27 7.11
CA ILE A 181 -2.16 12.04 6.31
C ILE A 181 -1.58 10.90 7.13
N THR A 182 -2.37 9.86 7.37
CA THR A 182 -1.93 8.67 8.11
C THR A 182 -1.52 7.54 7.18
N ARG A 183 -1.93 7.58 5.91
CA ARG A 183 -1.61 6.57 4.90
C ARG A 183 -1.28 7.19 3.56
N SER A 184 -0.11 6.85 3.01
CA SER A 184 0.29 7.22 1.66
C SER A 184 0.37 6.00 0.75
N ILE A 185 -0.32 6.07 -0.37
CA ILE A 185 -0.35 5.04 -1.41
C ILE A 185 0.30 5.61 -2.65
N ILE A 186 1.50 5.14 -2.95
CA ILE A 186 2.27 5.60 -4.09
C ILE A 186 2.19 4.58 -5.21
N ILE A 187 1.67 5.00 -6.37
CA ILE A 187 1.52 4.18 -7.56
C ILE A 187 2.57 4.61 -8.57
N GLY A 188 3.52 3.74 -8.89
CA GLY A 188 4.58 4.06 -9.85
C GLY A 188 5.53 2.91 -10.15
N GLY A 189 6.39 3.11 -11.15
CA GLY A 189 7.41 2.14 -11.57
C GLY A 189 8.73 2.26 -10.81
N GLU A 190 9.79 1.64 -11.31
CA GLU A 190 11.06 1.42 -10.59
C GLU A 190 11.75 2.68 -10.01
N GLY A 191 11.56 3.84 -10.63
CA GLY A 191 12.05 5.13 -10.10
C GLY A 191 11.42 5.54 -8.75
N LEU A 192 10.37 4.85 -8.32
CA LEU A 192 9.72 4.98 -7.01
C LEU A 192 10.55 4.38 -5.88
N LYS A 193 11.34 3.32 -6.13
CA LYS A 193 12.10 2.61 -5.08
C LYS A 193 13.19 3.47 -4.41
N ARG A 194 13.40 4.70 -4.89
CA ARG A 194 14.28 5.71 -4.31
C ARG A 194 13.53 6.82 -3.54
N GLY A 195 12.20 6.82 -3.54
CA GLY A 195 11.37 7.78 -2.81
C GLY A 195 11.36 7.51 -1.29
N PRO A 196 10.75 8.41 -0.49
CA PRO A 196 10.69 8.23 0.95
C PRO A 196 9.86 6.98 1.32
N PRO A 197 10.28 6.23 2.36
CA PRO A 197 9.58 5.04 2.85
C PRO A 197 8.21 5.36 3.45
#